data_AF-A0A7X9KR25-F1
#
_entry.id   AF-A0A7X9KR25-F1
#
_cell.length_a   1.000
_cell.length_b   1.000
_cell.length_c   1.000
_cell.angle_alpha   90.00
_cell.angle_beta   90.00
_cell.angle_gamma   90.00
#
_symmetry.space_group_name_H-M   'P 1'
#
loop_
_entity.id
_entity.type
_entity.pdbx_description
1 polymer ?
#
loop_
_entity_poly.entity_id
_entity_poly.type
_entity_poly.pdbx_seq_one_letter_code
_entity_poly.pdbx_strand_id
1 'polypeptide(L)'
;KISQKFYINKASGKKVKLLTETAKNYSGLGGFTLVDGVQNTRGMARSFEFLGFKGNNLEAIIDLGKMQLIKSISLHSFEQQASWIYLPKEVQFYSSADGKKFKLIKAITQPAKADNNIVYKTTAAAKTKYIKVIAQNVGIIPDGQPGAGNPAWLFVDEVEIK
;
A
#
# COMPACT_ATOMS: atom_id res chain seq x y z
N LYS A 1 3.91 12.69 26.75
CA LYS A 1 2.91 13.27 25.82
C LYS A 1 2.77 12.34 24.62
N ILE A 2 1.56 11.90 24.28
CA ILE A 2 1.29 11.09 23.07
C ILE A 2 0.86 12.06 21.97
N SER A 3 1.40 11.93 20.76
CA SER A 3 1.01 12.71 19.58
C SER A 3 0.98 11.83 18.34
N GLN A 4 0.06 12.12 17.42
CA GLN A 4 -0.07 11.45 16.12
C GLN A 4 -0.03 12.50 15.01
N LYS A 5 0.73 12.24 13.95
CA LYS A 5 0.81 13.10 12.77
C LYS A 5 -0.06 12.51 11.66
N PHE A 6 -0.78 13.37 10.96
CA PHE A 6 -1.63 13.01 9.82
C PHE A 6 -1.16 13.72 8.55
N TYR A 7 -1.15 13.00 7.43
CA TYR A 7 -0.76 13.47 6.11
C TYR A 7 -1.97 13.49 5.17
N ILE A 8 -2.74 14.57 5.23
CA ILE A 8 -4.01 14.65 4.49
C ILE A 8 -3.77 14.87 3.00
N ASN A 9 -4.44 14.06 2.19
CA ASN A 9 -4.36 14.06 0.73
C ASN A 9 -5.73 13.70 0.12
N LYS A 10 -5.84 13.55 -1.21
CA LYS A 10 -7.13 13.27 -1.89
C LYS A 10 -7.70 11.89 -1.58
N ALA A 11 -6.87 10.95 -1.16
CA ALA A 11 -7.27 9.62 -0.74
C ALA A 11 -7.81 9.60 0.70
N SER A 12 -7.40 10.55 1.55
CA SER A 12 -7.74 10.52 2.97
C SER A 12 -9.25 10.51 3.21
N GLY A 13 -9.71 9.59 4.07
CA GLY A 13 -11.13 9.43 4.39
C GLY A 13 -11.99 8.81 3.28
N LYS A 14 -11.40 8.33 2.19
CA LYS A 14 -12.13 7.76 1.06
C LYS A 14 -12.55 6.31 1.30
N LYS A 15 -13.51 5.84 0.51
CA LYS A 15 -13.95 4.44 0.56
C LYS A 15 -12.89 3.56 -0.09
N VAL A 16 -12.51 2.49 0.61
CA VAL A 16 -11.57 1.49 0.11
C VAL A 16 -12.25 0.14 0.07
N LYS A 17 -12.17 -0.54 -1.08
CA LYS A 17 -12.52 -1.94 -1.24
C LYS A 17 -11.25 -2.75 -1.34
N LEU A 18 -10.96 -3.56 -0.33
CA LEU A 18 -9.94 -4.61 -0.43
C LEU A 18 -10.50 -5.76 -1.30
N LEU A 19 -9.73 -6.18 -2.30
CA LEU A 19 -10.03 -7.33 -3.15
C LEU A 19 -9.33 -8.59 -2.64
N THR A 20 -8.22 -8.42 -1.91
CA THR A 20 -7.54 -9.48 -1.17
C THR A 20 -7.79 -9.30 0.33
N GLU A 21 -8.11 -10.38 1.02
CA GLU A 21 -8.24 -10.38 2.48
C GLU A 21 -6.87 -10.22 3.16
N THR A 22 -6.83 -9.44 4.23
CA THR A 22 -5.64 -9.30 5.08
C THR A 22 -5.49 -10.51 5.99
N ALA A 23 -4.29 -10.73 6.51
CA ALA A 23 -4.10 -11.70 7.58
C ALA A 23 -4.81 -11.22 8.85
N LYS A 24 -5.51 -12.12 9.53
CA LYS A 24 -6.35 -11.81 10.71
C LYS A 24 -5.61 -11.06 11.82
N ASN A 25 -4.31 -11.32 11.99
CA ASN A 25 -3.47 -10.70 13.01
C ASN A 25 -2.88 -9.34 12.58
N TYR A 26 -3.03 -8.94 11.33
CA TYR A 26 -2.53 -7.68 10.76
C TYR A 26 -3.60 -7.05 9.85
N SER A 27 -4.83 -6.94 10.37
CA SER A 27 -5.96 -6.38 9.64
C SER A 27 -6.06 -4.86 9.69
N GLY A 28 -5.28 -4.20 10.57
CA GLY A 28 -5.41 -2.77 10.85
C GLY A 28 -6.87 -2.36 11.11
N LEU A 29 -7.27 -1.24 10.50
CA LEU A 29 -8.64 -0.74 10.40
C LEU A 29 -9.35 -1.24 9.13
N GLY A 30 -8.90 -2.37 8.57
CA GLY A 30 -9.31 -2.85 7.26
C GLY A 30 -8.82 -1.93 6.14
N GLY A 31 -9.57 -1.86 5.04
CA GLY A 31 -9.19 -1.01 3.90
C GLY A 31 -8.99 0.47 4.26
N PHE A 32 -9.59 0.95 5.35
CA PHE A 32 -9.43 2.33 5.81
C PHE A 32 -8.01 2.68 6.24
N THR A 33 -7.20 1.70 6.69
CA THR A 33 -5.78 1.93 7.01
C THR A 33 -5.00 2.52 5.84
N LEU A 34 -5.36 2.17 4.58
CA LEU A 34 -4.71 2.72 3.39
C LEU A 34 -4.97 4.22 3.15
N VAL A 35 -5.88 4.84 3.91
CA VAL A 35 -6.37 6.19 3.66
C VAL A 35 -6.71 6.94 4.95
N ASP A 36 -6.17 6.53 6.09
CA ASP A 36 -6.43 7.19 7.38
C ASP A 36 -5.49 8.39 7.60
N GLY A 37 -4.51 8.59 6.71
CA GLY A 37 -3.55 9.67 6.77
C GLY A 37 -2.38 9.39 7.73
N VAL A 38 -2.27 8.18 8.27
CA VAL A 38 -1.20 7.77 9.19
C VAL A 38 -0.14 6.98 8.43
N GLN A 39 1.05 7.54 8.36
CA GLN A 39 2.23 6.80 7.93
C GLN A 39 2.83 6.08 9.16
N ASN A 40 2.96 4.77 9.06
CA ASN A 40 3.68 3.98 10.05
C ASN A 40 5.17 4.34 9.98
N THR A 41 5.69 4.82 11.11
CA THR A 41 7.11 5.22 11.26
C THR A 41 7.86 4.40 12.30
N ARG A 42 7.19 3.38 12.88
CA ARG A 42 7.68 2.57 14.01
C ARG A 42 7.61 1.05 13.75
N GLY A 43 7.32 0.65 12.51
CA GLY A 43 7.17 -0.73 12.07
C GLY A 43 6.22 -1.52 12.97
N MET A 44 6.67 -2.71 13.35
CA MET A 44 5.93 -3.68 14.17
C MET A 44 5.42 -3.15 15.51
N ALA A 45 6.06 -2.13 16.10
CA ALA A 45 5.60 -1.53 17.35
C ALA A 45 4.26 -0.77 17.21
N ARG A 46 3.81 -0.56 15.97
CA ARG A 46 2.53 0.07 15.60
C ARG A 46 1.76 -0.79 14.60
N SER A 47 1.55 -2.05 14.95
CA SER A 47 0.90 -3.05 14.08
C SER A 47 -0.53 -2.73 13.65
N PHE A 48 -1.21 -1.79 14.30
CA PHE A 48 -2.54 -1.33 13.89
C PHE A 48 -2.50 -0.29 12.76
N GLU A 49 -1.33 0.29 12.47
CA GLU A 49 -1.12 1.33 11.44
C GLU A 49 -0.72 0.72 10.08
N PHE A 50 -0.81 -0.60 9.89
CA PHE A 50 -0.57 -1.25 8.61
C PHE A 50 -1.47 -2.46 8.38
N LEU A 51 -1.58 -2.86 7.12
CA LEU A 51 -2.19 -4.09 6.66
C LEU A 51 -1.13 -5.12 6.32
N GLY A 52 -1.41 -6.38 6.63
CA GLY A 52 -0.51 -7.48 6.35
C GLY A 52 -1.09 -8.59 5.50
N PHE A 53 -0.27 -9.06 4.56
CA PHE A 53 -0.60 -10.13 3.62
C PHE A 53 0.51 -11.19 3.67
N LYS A 54 0.13 -12.47 3.83
CA LYS A 54 1.08 -13.59 3.87
C LYS A 54 1.00 -14.37 2.57
N GLY A 55 2.05 -14.32 1.75
CA GLY A 55 2.11 -14.94 0.42
C GLY A 55 1.21 -14.32 -0.66
N ASN A 56 0.18 -13.56 -0.27
CA ASN A 56 -0.76 -12.90 -1.18
C ASN A 56 -0.39 -11.44 -1.45
N ASN A 57 -0.83 -10.93 -2.59
CA ASN A 57 -0.69 -9.53 -2.98
C ASN A 57 -1.66 -8.63 -2.20
N LEU A 58 -1.30 -7.36 -2.01
CA LEU A 58 -2.31 -6.32 -1.80
C LEU A 58 -3.03 -6.08 -3.12
N GLU A 59 -4.37 -6.11 -3.10
CA GLU A 59 -5.20 -5.55 -4.16
C GLU A 59 -6.32 -4.71 -3.55
N ALA A 60 -6.36 -3.42 -3.89
CA ALA A 60 -7.32 -2.48 -3.33
C ALA A 60 -7.84 -1.48 -4.37
N ILE A 61 -9.10 -1.06 -4.23
CA ILE A 61 -9.72 0.01 -5.00
C ILE A 61 -10.13 1.15 -4.06
N ILE A 62 -9.66 2.36 -4.36
CA ILE A 62 -10.00 3.60 -3.65
C ILE A 62 -10.99 4.40 -4.52
N ASP A 63 -12.16 4.73 -3.98
CA ASP A 63 -13.14 5.62 -4.61
C ASP A 63 -12.96 7.05 -4.10
N LEU A 64 -12.44 7.94 -4.95
CA LEU A 64 -12.21 9.35 -4.62
C LEU A 64 -13.51 10.16 -4.45
N GLY A 65 -14.66 9.56 -4.75
CA GLY A 65 -16.01 10.11 -4.63
C GLY A 65 -16.45 10.89 -5.86
N LYS A 66 -15.53 11.57 -6.54
CA LYS A 66 -15.78 12.32 -7.77
C LYS A 66 -14.60 12.27 -8.73
N MET A 67 -14.89 12.47 -10.01
CA MET A 67 -13.87 12.66 -11.04
C MET A 67 -13.01 13.88 -10.69
N GLN A 68 -11.70 13.69 -10.61
CA GLN A 68 -10.75 14.77 -10.32
C GLN A 68 -9.39 14.49 -10.96
N LEU A 69 -8.66 15.57 -11.23
CA LEU A 69 -7.28 15.47 -11.69
C LEU A 69 -6.39 15.08 -10.52
N ILE A 70 -5.56 14.06 -10.70
CA ILE A 70 -4.47 13.70 -9.79
C ILE A 70 -3.12 14.09 -10.43
N LYS A 71 -2.10 14.26 -9.59
CA LYS A 71 -0.73 14.68 -9.92
C LYS A 71 0.32 13.65 -9.51
N SER A 72 0.06 12.90 -8.43
CA SER A 72 0.95 11.82 -7.99
C SER A 72 0.20 10.80 -7.15
N ILE A 73 0.73 9.58 -7.12
CA ILE A 73 0.26 8.49 -6.26
C ILE A 73 1.48 7.87 -5.59
N SER A 74 1.35 7.51 -4.31
CA SER A 74 2.33 6.67 -3.63
C SER A 74 1.70 5.62 -2.73
N LEU A 75 2.43 4.53 -2.52
CA LEU A 75 2.15 3.50 -1.52
C LEU A 75 3.35 3.41 -0.57
N HIS A 76 3.07 3.36 0.72
CA HIS A 76 4.04 3.16 1.78
C HIS A 76 4.10 1.69 2.21
N SER A 77 5.30 1.23 2.55
CA SER A 77 5.61 -0.15 2.92
C SER A 77 6.93 -0.17 3.70
N PHE A 78 7.17 -1.21 4.48
CA PHE A 78 8.46 -1.39 5.15
C PHE A 78 8.90 -2.86 5.08
N GLU A 79 10.19 -3.08 5.32
CA GLU A 79 10.77 -4.41 5.42
C GLU A 79 11.42 -4.64 6.78
N GLN A 80 11.46 -5.92 7.15
CA GLN A 80 12.19 -6.43 8.30
C GLN A 80 12.40 -7.92 8.04
N GLN A 81 13.39 -8.25 7.21
CA GLN A 81 13.57 -9.58 6.64
C GLN A 81 13.80 -10.66 7.72
N ALA A 82 14.44 -10.33 8.85
CA ALA A 82 14.55 -11.25 9.99
C ALA A 82 13.19 -11.74 10.53
N SER A 83 12.13 -10.95 10.32
CA SER A 83 10.73 -11.28 10.63
C SER A 83 9.94 -11.70 9.39
N TRP A 84 10.62 -11.98 8.28
CA TRP A 84 10.08 -12.43 7.00
C TRP A 84 9.21 -11.38 6.29
N ILE A 85 9.41 -10.11 6.62
CA ILE A 85 8.70 -8.97 6.02
C ILE A 85 9.56 -8.45 4.86
N TYR A 86 9.07 -8.66 3.65
CA TYR A 86 9.74 -8.30 2.41
C TYR A 86 8.97 -7.19 1.69
N LEU A 87 9.73 -6.37 0.97
CA LEU A 87 9.16 -5.38 0.06
C LEU A 87 8.35 -6.02 -1.07
N PRO A 88 7.34 -5.31 -1.60
CA PRO A 88 6.72 -5.70 -2.86
C PRO A 88 7.77 -5.85 -3.97
N LYS A 89 7.61 -6.87 -4.84
CA LYS A 89 8.42 -6.97 -6.07
C LYS A 89 8.12 -5.82 -7.03
N GLU A 90 6.86 -5.42 -7.06
CA GLU A 90 6.34 -4.37 -7.91
C GLU A 90 5.10 -3.76 -7.27
N VAL A 91 4.91 -2.45 -7.44
CA VAL A 91 3.67 -1.75 -7.14
C VAL A 91 3.10 -1.15 -8.42
N GLN A 92 1.86 -1.51 -8.72
CA GLN A 92 1.13 -1.05 -9.88
C GLN A 92 -0.02 -0.13 -9.46
N PHE A 93 -0.11 1.02 -10.11
CA PHE A 93 -1.21 1.95 -9.95
C PHE A 93 -2.05 2.01 -11.22
N TYR A 94 -3.37 1.95 -11.08
CA TYR A 94 -4.32 2.06 -12.17
C TYR A 94 -5.36 3.14 -11.91
N SER A 95 -5.86 3.76 -12.96
CA SER A 95 -6.98 4.72 -12.92
C SER A 95 -8.22 4.15 -13.57
N SER A 96 -9.40 4.59 -13.11
CA SER A 96 -10.68 4.30 -13.73
C SER A 96 -11.71 5.40 -13.47
N ALA A 97 -12.50 5.72 -14.48
CA ALA A 97 -13.64 6.64 -14.35
C ALA A 97 -14.91 5.93 -13.84
N ASP A 98 -15.07 4.64 -14.17
CA ASP A 98 -16.30 3.86 -13.96
C ASP A 98 -16.19 2.78 -12.87
N GLY A 99 -14.97 2.51 -12.38
CA GLY A 99 -14.70 1.48 -11.38
C GLY A 99 -14.72 0.06 -11.95
N LYS A 100 -14.84 -0.09 -13.27
CA LYS A 100 -14.92 -1.37 -13.99
C LYS A 100 -13.70 -1.58 -14.89
N LYS A 101 -13.39 -0.60 -15.74
CA LYS A 101 -12.24 -0.64 -16.65
C LYS A 101 -11.09 0.16 -16.07
N PHE A 102 -9.98 -0.52 -15.77
CA PHE A 102 -8.80 0.08 -15.18
C PHE A 102 -7.68 0.20 -16.21
N LYS A 103 -7.06 1.37 -16.29
CA LYS A 103 -5.89 1.64 -17.15
C LYS A 103 -4.66 1.81 -16.28
N LEU A 104 -3.59 1.11 -16.62
CA LEU A 104 -2.31 1.21 -15.91
C LEU A 104 -1.77 2.64 -16.03
N ILE A 105 -1.40 3.23 -14.89
CA ILE A 105 -0.69 4.50 -14.80
C ILE A 105 0.82 4.21 -14.82
N LYS A 106 1.26 3.35 -13.89
CA LYS A 106 2.67 2.99 -13.74
C LYS A 106 2.81 1.69 -12.96
N ALA A 107 3.85 0.93 -13.31
CA ALA A 107 4.41 -0.14 -12.50
C ALA A 107 5.78 0.29 -11.98
N ILE A 108 6.05 0.09 -10.69
CA ILE A 108 7.24 0.58 -9.99
C ILE A 108 7.91 -0.61 -9.30
N THR A 109 9.16 -0.87 -9.66
CA THR A 109 9.99 -1.94 -9.07
C THR A 109 11.10 -1.40 -8.17
N GLN A 110 11.39 -0.09 -8.26
CA GLN A 110 12.43 0.58 -7.49
C GLN A 110 11.79 1.63 -6.57
N PRO A 111 11.60 1.32 -5.28
CA PRO A 111 11.08 2.30 -4.34
C PRO A 111 12.15 3.31 -3.91
N ALA A 112 11.70 4.45 -3.40
CA ALA A 112 12.56 5.40 -2.72
C ALA A 112 12.59 5.11 -1.21
N LYS A 113 13.76 5.25 -0.59
CA LYS A 113 13.88 5.28 0.89
C LYS A 113 13.41 6.64 1.41
N ALA A 114 12.59 6.65 2.44
CA ALA A 114 12.11 7.86 3.12
C ALA A 114 12.15 7.64 4.64
N ASP A 115 13.17 8.16 5.31
CA ASP A 115 13.43 7.97 6.75
C ASP A 115 13.29 6.49 7.18
N ASN A 116 12.19 6.15 7.85
CA ASN A 116 11.86 4.81 8.36
C ASN A 116 10.86 4.03 7.48
N ASN A 117 10.57 4.50 6.27
CA ASN A 117 9.53 3.96 5.40
C ASN A 117 10.06 3.85 3.94
N ILE A 118 9.45 2.97 3.16
CA ILE A 118 9.82 2.69 1.78
C ILE A 118 8.63 3.04 0.89
N VAL A 119 8.86 3.90 -0.09
CA VAL A 119 7.79 4.56 -0.83
C VAL A 119 7.87 4.23 -2.31
N TYR A 120 6.80 3.64 -2.83
CA TYR A 120 6.58 3.43 -4.26
C TYR A 120 5.78 4.59 -4.80
N LYS A 121 6.42 5.51 -5.53
CA LYS A 121 5.82 6.78 -5.95
C LYS A 121 5.98 7.05 -7.44
N THR A 122 4.92 7.57 -8.05
CA THR A 122 4.96 8.08 -9.43
C THR A 122 4.25 9.42 -9.54
N THR A 123 4.67 10.22 -10.51
CA THR A 123 3.82 11.29 -11.05
C THR A 123 2.70 10.65 -11.88
N ALA A 124 1.54 11.30 -11.91
CA ALA A 124 0.37 10.84 -12.64
C ALA A 124 -0.42 12.07 -13.09
N ALA A 125 -0.64 12.25 -14.38
CA ALA A 125 -1.53 13.29 -14.89
C ALA A 125 -2.82 12.60 -15.40
N ALA A 126 -3.72 12.24 -14.48
CA ALA A 126 -4.92 11.48 -14.80
C ALA A 126 -6.17 12.14 -14.20
N LYS A 127 -7.23 12.30 -15.01
CA LYS A 127 -8.55 12.67 -14.50
C LYS A 127 -9.33 11.38 -14.22
N THR A 128 -9.56 11.07 -12.95
CA THR A 128 -10.08 9.77 -12.51
C THR A 128 -10.98 9.88 -11.29
N LYS A 129 -11.81 8.86 -11.04
CA LYS A 129 -12.62 8.72 -9.82
C LYS A 129 -12.11 7.56 -8.96
N TYR A 130 -11.63 6.50 -9.58
CA TYR A 130 -11.14 5.31 -8.90
C TYR A 130 -9.64 5.15 -9.12
N ILE A 131 -8.94 4.71 -8.09
CA ILE A 131 -7.57 4.21 -8.17
C ILE A 131 -7.56 2.77 -7.72
N LYS A 132 -6.92 1.89 -8.49
CA LYS A 132 -6.58 0.54 -8.05
C LYS A 132 -5.09 0.47 -7.77
N VAL A 133 -4.73 -0.15 -6.65
CA VAL A 133 -3.36 -0.42 -6.23
C VAL A 133 -3.17 -1.92 -6.15
N ILE A 134 -2.10 -2.42 -6.77
CA ILE A 134 -1.65 -3.81 -6.63
C ILE A 134 -0.21 -3.76 -6.14
N ALA A 135 0.08 -4.39 -5.00
CA ALA A 135 1.46 -4.58 -4.53
C ALA A 135 1.77 -6.07 -4.52
N GLN A 136 2.71 -6.46 -5.37
CA GLN A 136 3.04 -7.86 -5.62
C GLN A 136 3.92 -8.41 -4.49
N ASN A 137 3.40 -9.39 -3.75
CA ASN A 137 4.16 -10.08 -2.72
C ASN A 137 5.28 -10.91 -3.37
N VAL A 138 6.40 -11.09 -2.66
CA VAL A 138 7.48 -11.97 -3.14
C VAL A 138 7.01 -13.43 -3.26
N GLY A 139 5.95 -13.82 -2.55
CA GLY A 139 5.38 -15.15 -2.53
C GLY A 139 6.15 -16.04 -1.57
N ILE A 140 6.75 -17.12 -2.07
CA ILE A 140 7.69 -17.93 -1.30
C ILE A 140 9.03 -17.22 -1.23
N ILE A 141 9.60 -17.13 -0.03
CA ILE A 141 10.90 -16.53 0.21
C ILE A 141 11.98 -17.38 -0.49
N PRO A 142 12.82 -16.77 -1.35
CA PRO A 142 13.88 -17.49 -2.06
C PRO A 142 14.92 -18.13 -1.14
N ASP A 143 15.62 -19.12 -1.64
CA ASP A 143 16.73 -19.76 -0.94
C ASP A 143 17.83 -18.75 -0.56
N GLY A 144 18.48 -19.00 0.57
CA GLY A 144 19.53 -18.13 1.11
C GLY A 144 19.02 -16.84 1.78
N GLN A 145 17.70 -16.63 1.82
CA GLN A 145 17.08 -15.48 2.48
C GLN A 145 16.45 -15.85 3.83
N PRO A 146 16.38 -14.92 4.80
CA PRO A 146 15.68 -15.15 6.06
C PRO A 146 14.24 -15.64 5.88
N GLY A 147 13.98 -16.88 6.31
CA GLY A 147 12.66 -17.51 6.16
C GLY A 147 12.45 -18.27 4.84
N ALA A 148 13.52 -18.57 4.09
CA ALA A 148 13.49 -19.38 2.87
C ALA A 148 12.49 -20.56 2.92
N GLY A 149 11.77 -20.77 1.82
CA GLY A 149 10.74 -21.80 1.71
C GLY A 149 9.39 -21.46 2.34
N ASN A 150 9.27 -20.36 3.09
CA ASN A 150 8.01 -19.91 3.68
C ASN A 150 7.37 -18.78 2.86
N PRO A 151 6.04 -18.59 2.96
CA PRO A 151 5.39 -17.41 2.40
C PRO A 151 5.82 -16.13 3.14
N ALA A 152 6.22 -15.11 2.39
CA ALA A 152 6.62 -13.83 2.94
C ALA A 152 5.46 -12.98 3.42
N TRP A 153 5.75 -12.13 4.40
CA TRP A 153 4.90 -11.03 4.79
C TRP A 153 5.12 -9.83 3.86
N LEU A 154 4.02 -9.24 3.43
CA LEU A 154 3.95 -7.93 2.77
C LEU A 154 3.16 -6.99 3.69
N PHE A 155 3.81 -5.93 4.17
CA PHE A 155 3.20 -4.91 5.03
C PHE A 155 3.14 -3.55 4.35
N VAL A 156 1.96 -2.92 4.42
CA VAL A 156 1.60 -1.67 3.72
C VAL A 156 0.69 -0.84 4.61
N ASP A 157 0.91 0.47 4.68
CA ASP A 157 0.19 1.39 5.56
C ASP A 157 -0.64 2.38 4.75
N GLU A 158 -0.05 3.35 4.05
CA GLU A 158 -0.78 4.51 3.50
C GLU A 158 -0.67 4.61 1.97
N VAL A 159 -1.78 4.97 1.32
CA VAL A 159 -1.83 5.39 -0.09
C VAL A 159 -2.09 6.89 -0.17
N GLU A 160 -1.12 7.65 -0.68
CA GLU A 160 -1.30 9.09 -0.91
C GLU A 160 -1.67 9.39 -2.35
N ILE A 161 -2.70 10.22 -2.56
CA ILE A 161 -3.07 10.76 -3.88
C ILE A 161 -3.09 12.29 -3.80
N LYS A 162 -2.32 12.96 -4.66
CA LYS A 162 -2.26 14.45 -4.74
C LYS A 162 -2.79 14.98 -6.06
#